data_AF-A0A821ZGW9-F1
#
_entry.id   AF-A0A821ZGW9-F1
#
_cell.length_a   1.000
_cell.length_b   1.000
_cell.length_c   1.000
_cell.angle_alpha   90.00
_cell.angle_beta   90.00
_cell.angle_gamma   90.00
#
_symmetry.space_group_name_H-M   'P 1'
#
loop_
_entity.id
_entity.type
_entity.pdbx_description
1 polymer ?
#
loop_
_entity_poly.entity_id
_entity_poly.type
_entity_poly.pdbx_seq_one_letter_code
_entity_poly.pdbx_strand_id
1 'polypeptide(L)'
;MRFDDLLPIVNQRKISNAIIKIDIETSEHFLFQTGELMFKQINIPFIMMEWANTKTIKYRTNLILEFFLNRHYIPYDSETCQPQN
;
A
#
# COMPACT_ATOMS: atom_id res chain seq x y z
N MET A 1 -14.49 -5.05 5.23
CA MET A 1 -13.51 -6.12 4.97
C MET A 1 -12.14 -5.52 5.11
N ARG A 2 -11.25 -6.15 5.89
CA ARG A 2 -9.86 -5.73 6.08
C ARG A 2 -8.99 -6.40 5.03
N PHE A 3 -7.86 -5.79 4.67
CA PHE A 3 -6.93 -6.45 3.75
C PHE A 3 -6.32 -7.73 4.36
N ASP A 4 -6.08 -7.73 5.68
CA ASP A 4 -5.64 -8.91 6.44
C ASP A 4 -6.62 -10.10 6.35
N ASP A 5 -7.91 -9.88 6.05
CA ASP A 5 -8.91 -10.96 5.92
C ASP A 5 -8.58 -11.90 4.75
N LEU A 6 -7.73 -11.46 3.80
CA LEU A 6 -7.25 -12.28 2.69
C LEU A 6 -6.04 -13.15 3.05
N LEU A 7 -5.42 -12.95 4.22
CA LEU A 7 -4.20 -13.67 4.60
C LEU A 7 -4.38 -15.21 4.65
N PRO A 8 -5.52 -15.77 5.12
CA PRO A 8 -5.71 -17.22 5.12
C PRO A 8 -5.60 -17.85 3.72
N ILE A 9 -6.19 -17.22 2.70
CA ILE A 9 -6.13 -17.75 1.32
C ILE A 9 -4.74 -17.58 0.71
N VAL A 10 -4.06 -16.47 1.00
CA VAL A 10 -2.67 -16.24 0.58
C VAL A 10 -1.74 -17.31 1.17
N ASN A 11 -1.91 -17.61 2.46
CA ASN A 11 -1.15 -18.65 3.17
C ASN A 11 -1.46 -20.05 2.67
N GLN A 12 -2.74 -20.37 2.44
CA GLN A 12 -3.16 -21.65 1.88
C GLN A 12 -2.52 -21.90 0.51
N ARG A 13 -2.37 -20.85 -0.29
CA ARG A 13 -1.72 -20.89 -1.61
C ARG A 13 -0.20 -20.79 -1.55
N LYS A 14 0.38 -20.67 -0.34
CA LYS A 14 1.83 -20.52 -0.11
C LYS A 14 2.45 -19.36 -0.91
N ILE A 15 1.68 -18.28 -1.09
CA ILE A 15 2.19 -17.05 -1.69
C ILE A 15 3.09 -16.40 -0.65
N SER A 16 4.32 -16.07 -1.04
CA SER A 16 5.30 -15.41 -0.18
C SER A 16 5.84 -14.10 -0.78
N ASN A 17 5.59 -13.89 -2.08
CA ASN A 17 6.02 -12.72 -2.83
C ASN A 17 4.86 -12.23 -3.69
N ALA A 18 4.62 -10.93 -3.73
CA ALA A 18 3.57 -10.35 -4.56
C ALA A 18 3.92 -8.92 -4.99
N ILE A 19 3.39 -8.50 -6.14
CA ILE A 19 3.31 -7.10 -6.53
C ILE A 19 1.86 -6.69 -6.40
N ILE A 20 1.59 -5.49 -5.87
CA ILE A 20 0.23 -5.01 -5.66
C ILE A 20 -0.06 -3.80 -6.54
N LYS A 21 -1.20 -3.82 -7.23
CA LYS A 21 -1.87 -2.63 -7.75
C LYS A 21 -3.08 -2.35 -6.86
N ILE A 22 -3.17 -1.14 -6.32
CA ILE A 22 -4.27 -0.65 -5.49
C ILE A 22 -5.04 0.36 -6.33
N ASP A 23 -6.32 0.07 -6.52
CA ASP A 23 -7.23 0.87 -7.32
C ASP A 23 -8.60 0.76 -6.65
N ILE A 24 -8.81 1.58 -5.62
CA ILE A 24 -9.98 1.50 -4.73
C ILE A 24 -10.68 2.85 -4.55
N GLU A 25 -10.62 3.70 -5.58
CA GLU A 25 -11.38 4.95 -5.70
C GLU A 25 -11.36 5.78 -4.40
N THR A 26 -10.22 6.44 -4.14
CA THR A 26 -10.01 7.38 -3.00
C THR A 26 -9.96 6.71 -1.62
N SER A 27 -10.03 5.37 -1.56
CA SER A 27 -10.06 4.59 -0.32
C SER A 27 -8.73 3.90 -0.01
N GLU A 28 -7.63 4.30 -0.68
CA GLU A 28 -6.33 3.61 -0.64
C GLU A 28 -5.79 3.48 0.79
N HIS A 29 -5.95 4.55 1.58
CA HIS A 29 -5.59 4.61 3.00
C HIS A 29 -6.13 3.43 3.85
N PHE A 30 -7.31 2.90 3.53
CA PHE A 30 -7.89 1.76 4.27
C PHE A 30 -7.05 0.50 4.15
N LEU A 31 -6.41 0.27 2.99
CA LEU A 31 -5.57 -0.89 2.78
C LEU A 31 -4.36 -0.85 3.72
N PHE A 32 -3.75 0.32 3.87
CA PHE A 32 -2.58 0.52 4.75
C PHE A 32 -2.94 0.49 6.24
N GLN A 33 -4.16 0.91 6.59
CA GLN A 33 -4.67 0.81 7.97
C GLN A 33 -5.00 -0.63 8.38
N THR A 34 -5.38 -1.49 7.43
CA THR A 34 -5.98 -2.80 7.73
C THR A 34 -5.18 -3.99 7.19
N GLY A 35 -3.99 -3.75 6.64
CA GLY A 35 -3.15 -4.75 5.98
C GLY A 35 -1.86 -5.10 6.72
N GLU A 36 -1.71 -4.70 7.98
CA GLU A 36 -0.43 -4.82 8.70
C GLU A 36 0.11 -6.25 8.69
N LEU A 37 -0.74 -7.25 8.90
CA LEU A 37 -0.33 -8.66 8.92
C LEU A 37 0.05 -9.15 7.52
N MET A 38 -0.72 -8.76 6.50
CA MET A 38 -0.40 -9.07 5.11
C MET A 38 0.99 -8.56 4.72
N PHE A 39 1.30 -7.29 5.00
CA PHE A 39 2.61 -6.70 4.69
C PHE A 39 3.75 -7.18 5.60
N LYS A 40 3.45 -7.81 6.74
CA LYS A 40 4.47 -8.48 7.57
C LYS A 40 4.82 -9.87 7.05
N GLN A 41 3.84 -10.59 6.50
CA GLN A 41 4.03 -11.98 6.10
C GLN A 41 4.44 -12.15 4.63
N ILE A 42 4.02 -11.24 3.76
CA ILE A 42 4.26 -11.30 2.32
C ILE A 42 5.30 -10.27 1.94
N ASN A 43 6.31 -10.70 1.19
CA ASN A 43 7.26 -9.79 0.57
C ASN A 43 6.60 -9.06 -0.59
N ILE A 44 6.33 -7.77 -0.42
CA ILE A 44 5.70 -6.92 -1.43
C ILE A 44 6.69 -5.84 -1.84
N PRO A 45 7.59 -6.07 -2.81
CA PRO A 45 8.62 -5.08 -3.16
C PRO A 45 8.07 -3.85 -3.89
N PHE A 46 6.87 -3.94 -4.48
CA PHE A 46 6.31 -2.87 -5.29
C PHE A 46 4.81 -2.71 -5.08
N ILE A 47 4.39 -1.45 -4.95
CA ILE A 47 3.00 -1.03 -4.77
C ILE A 47 2.71 0.06 -5.79
N MET A 48 1.79 -0.22 -6.70
CA MET A 48 1.23 0.75 -7.63
C MET A 48 -0.10 1.26 -7.06
N MET A 49 -0.28 2.57 -7.01
CA MET A 49 -1.46 3.22 -6.44
C MET A 49 -1.76 4.52 -7.18
N GLU A 50 -3.03 4.87 -7.28
CA GLU A 50 -3.45 6.20 -7.70
C GLU A 50 -3.23 7.22 -6.60
N TRP A 51 -2.52 8.32 -6.91
CA TRP A 51 -2.24 9.39 -5.96
C TRP A 51 -3.10 10.64 -6.15
N ALA A 52 -3.73 10.81 -7.32
CA ALA A 52 -4.34 12.07 -7.75
C ALA A 52 -5.37 12.59 -6.73
N ASN A 53 -6.30 11.73 -6.31
CA ASN A 53 -7.31 12.09 -5.32
C ASN A 53 -6.80 11.99 -3.89
N THR A 54 -5.92 11.03 -3.61
CA THR A 54 -5.38 10.76 -2.27
C THR A 54 -4.57 11.94 -1.74
N LYS A 55 -3.76 12.58 -2.60
CA LYS A 55 -2.93 13.76 -2.25
C LYS A 55 -3.75 14.97 -1.80
N THR A 56 -5.02 15.07 -2.20
CA THR A 56 -5.89 16.21 -1.85
C THR A 56 -6.29 16.22 -0.37
N ILE A 57 -6.20 15.06 0.31
CA ILE A 57 -6.58 14.92 1.71
C ILE A 57 -5.33 14.64 2.54
N LYS A 58 -4.76 15.70 3.12
CA LYS A 58 -3.50 15.67 3.88
C LYS A 58 -3.38 14.52 4.89
N TYR A 59 -4.44 14.22 5.63
CA TYR A 59 -4.46 13.11 6.59
C TYR A 59 -4.19 11.75 5.92
N ARG A 60 -4.83 11.48 4.76
CA ARG A 60 -4.66 10.22 4.03
C ARG A 60 -3.26 10.13 3.42
N THR A 61 -2.76 11.23 2.86
CA THR A 61 -1.40 11.32 2.35
C THR A 61 -0.37 10.98 3.43
N ASN A 62 -0.48 11.61 4.61
CA ASN A 62 0.46 11.38 5.70
C ASN A 62 0.43 9.91 6.15
N LEU A 63 -0.76 9.31 6.28
CA LEU A 63 -0.89 7.91 6.67
C LEU A 63 -0.15 6.97 5.70
N ILE A 64 -0.28 7.22 4.40
CA ILE A 64 0.34 6.38 3.36
C ILE A 64 1.85 6.60 3.34
N LEU A 65 2.31 7.85 3.41
CA LEU A 65 3.73 8.17 3.46
C LEU A 65 4.39 7.57 4.70
N GLU A 66 3.79 7.71 5.88
CA GLU A 66 4.28 7.08 7.11
C GLU A 66 4.36 5.55 6.97
N PHE A 67 3.33 4.93 6.39
CA PHE A 67 3.33 3.50 6.13
C PHE A 67 4.49 3.07 5.20
N PHE A 68 4.74 3.84 4.14
CA PHE A 68 5.81 3.59 3.18
C PHE A 68 7.21 3.79 3.76
N LEU A 69 7.45 4.92 4.42
CA LEU A 69 8.74 5.23 5.03
C LEU A 69 9.11 4.22 6.13
N ASN A 70 8.14 3.83 6.95
CA ASN A 70 8.35 2.81 8.00
C ASN A 70 8.69 1.42 7.45
N ARG A 71 8.44 1.17 6.16
CA ARG A 71 8.74 -0.10 5.48
C ARG A 71 9.82 0.05 4.41
N HIS A 72 10.53 1.18 4.41
CA HIS A 72 11.59 1.49 3.47
C HIS A 72 11.16 1.50 2.00
N TYR A 73 9.88 1.76 1.72
CA TYR A 73 9.45 2.08 0.37
C TYR A 73 9.84 3.51 0.01
N ILE A 74 10.14 3.70 -1.27
CA ILE A 74 10.39 5.03 -1.85
C ILE A 74 9.10 5.41 -2.59
N PRO A 75 8.30 6.38 -2.09
CA PRO A 75 7.17 6.86 -2.85
C PRO A 75 7.68 7.63 -4.07
N TYR A 76 7.07 7.40 -5.22
CA TYR A 76 7.37 8.15 -6.44
C TYR A 76 6.18 8.99 -6.85
N ASP A 77 6.48 10.16 -7.38
CA ASP A 77 5.50 10.99 -8.04
C ASP A 77 5.08 10.40 -9.38
N SER A 78 3.76 10.30 -9.58
CA SER A 78 3.17 9.67 -10.76
C SER A 78 3.35 10.47 -12.05
N GLU A 79 3.59 11.79 -11.95
CA GLU A 79 3.75 12.66 -13.11
C GLU A 79 5.22 12.86 -13.48
N THR A 80 6.07 13.07 -12.48
CA THR A 80 7.50 13.40 -12.67
C THR A 80 8.43 12.20 -12.51
N CYS A 81 7.92 11.07 -12.01
CA CYS A 81 8.70 9.88 -11.65
C CYS A 81 9.88 10.17 -10.70
N GLN A 82 9.76 11.22 -9.88
CA GLN A 82 10.77 11.58 -8.86
C GLN A 82 10.37 11.03 -7.48
N PRO A 83 11.35 10.68 -6.62
CA PRO A 83 11.07 10.31 -5.23
C PRO A 83 10.34 11.44 -4.48
N GLN A 84 9.33 11.08 -3.69
CA GLN A 84 8.67 11.97 -2.72
C GLN A 84 9.27 11.72 -1.33
N ASN A 85 9.71 12.80 -0.67
CA ASN A 85 10.26 12.79 0.68
C ASN A 85 9.31 13.51 1.65
#